data_AF-A0A6J7KTG0-F1
#
_entry.id   AF-A0A6J7KTG0-F1
#
_cell.length_a   1.000
_cell.length_b   1.000
_cell.length_c   1.000
_cell.angle_alpha   90.00
_cell.angle_beta   90.00
_cell.angle_gamma   90.00
#
_symmetry.space_group_name_H-M   'P 1'
#
loop_
_entity.id
_entity.type
_entity.pdbx_description
1 polymer ?
#
loop_
_entity_poly.entity_id
_entity_poly.type
_entity_poly.pdbx_seq_one_letter_code
_entity_poly.pdbx_strand_id
1 'polypeptide(L)' 'MVRHAVARRLRHLMRERLGVLPQGCRVVVRALPGTAQAGSTALAADLDAALSRALRRVSGDAVAVAAR' A
#
# COMPACT_ATOMS: atom_id res chain seq x y z
N MET A 1 4.85 21.90 -1.19
CA MET A 1 5.58 20.95 -0.31
C MET A 1 4.67 19.99 0.49
N VAL A 2 3.39 19.80 0.13
CA VAL A 2 2.50 18.86 0.86
C VAL A 2 2.55 17.44 0.26
N ARG A 3 2.59 17.31 -1.06
CA ARG A 3 2.72 16.01 -1.76
C ARG A 3 4.01 15.25 -1.39
N HIS A 4 5.12 15.96 -1.17
CA HIS A 4 6.39 15.35 -0.76
C HIS A 4 6.37 14.85 0.68
N ALA A 5 5.60 15.48 1.57
CA ALA A 5 5.46 15.03 2.95
C ALA A 5 4.71 13.69 3.02
N VAL A 6 3.59 13.57 2.28
CA VAL A 6 2.82 12.32 2.20
C VAL A 6 3.67 11.19 1.60
N ALA A 7 4.38 11.45 0.50
CA ALA A 7 5.27 10.45 -0.10
C ALA A 7 6.40 10.00 0.86
N ARG A 8 6.95 10.91 1.67
CA ARG A 8 7.95 10.57 2.69
C ARG A 8 7.35 9.70 3.80
N ARG A 9 6.18 10.06 4.32
CA ARG A 9 5.48 9.31 5.37
C ARG A 9 5.06 7.92 4.89
N LEU A 10 4.50 7.83 3.68
CA LEU A 10 4.14 6.55 3.07
C LEU A 10 5.34 5.63 2.88
N ARG A 11 6.50 6.15 2.44
CA ARG A 11 7.73 5.34 2.33
C ARG A 11 8.16 4.77 3.68
N HIS A 12 8.02 5.54 4.76
CA HIS A 12 8.33 5.06 6.10
C HIS A 12 7.40 3.91 6.51
N LEU A 13 6.09 4.09 6.36
CA LEU A 13 5.10 3.06 6.68
C LEU A 13 5.24 1.80 5.80
N MET A 14 5.60 1.97 4.53
CA MET A 14 5.82 0.84 3.61
C MET A 14 7.02 -0.01 3.99
N ARG A 15 8.07 0.58 4.59
CA ARG A 15 9.30 -0.15 4.92
C ARG A 15 9.03 -1.37 5.80
N GLU A 16 8.13 -1.24 6.77
CA GLU A 16 7.75 -2.31 7.70
C GLU A 16 6.86 -3.38 7.05
N ARG A 17 6.23 -3.04 5.91
CA ARG A 17 5.20 -3.85 5.25
C ARG A 17 5.69 -4.45 3.93
N LEU A 18 6.94 -4.23 3.55
CA LEU A 18 7.52 -4.86 2.34
C LEU A 18 7.53 -6.39 2.44
N GLY A 19 7.66 -6.95 3.65
CA GLY A 19 7.71 -8.40 3.87
C GLY A 19 6.40 -9.14 3.57
N VAL A 20 5.25 -8.44 3.54
CA VAL A 20 3.97 -9.08 3.20
C VAL A 20 3.69 -9.08 1.69
N LEU A 21 4.53 -8.41 0.90
CA LEU A 21 4.37 -8.33 -0.53
C LEU A 21 4.98 -9.57 -1.21
N PRO A 22 4.28 -10.19 -2.18
CA PRO A 22 4.83 -11.28 -2.97
C PRO A 22 6.10 -10.86 -3.71
N GLN A 23 7.04 -11.78 -3.88
CA GLN A 23 8.27 -11.49 -4.63
C GLN A 23 7.95 -11.16 -6.09
N GLY A 24 8.72 -10.23 -6.67
CA GLY A 24 8.54 -9.80 -8.06
C GLY A 24 7.34 -8.89 -8.32
N CYS A 25 6.55 -8.53 -7.30
CA CYS A 25 5.44 -7.60 -7.48
C CYS A 25 5.90 -6.13 -7.46
N ARG A 26 5.11 -5.26 -8.11
CA ARG A 26 5.28 -3.79 -8.03
C ARG A 26 4.05 -3.18 -7.36
N VAL A 27 4.27 -2.33 -6.36
CA VAL A 27 3.19 -1.64 -5.65
C VAL A 27 3.24 -0.16 -5.95
N VAL A 28 2.10 0.41 -6.32
CA VAL A 28 1.92 1.84 -6.53
C VAL A 28 0.88 2.35 -5.53
N VAL A 29 1.28 3.28 -4.67
CA VAL A 29 0.38 3.94 -3.73
C VAL A 29 -0.05 5.28 -4.32
N ARG A 30 -1.35 5.47 -4.51
CA ARG A 30 -1.94 6.73 -4.96
C ARG A 30 -2.59 7.43 -3.77
N ALA A 31 -2.03 8.58 -3.38
CA ALA A 31 -2.64 9.44 -2.35
C ALA A 31 -3.83 10.20 -2.95
N LEU A 32 -5.00 10.06 -2.33
CA LEU A 32 -6.23 10.75 -2.72
C LEU A 32 -6.23 12.21 -2.20
N PRO A 33 -7.07 13.10 -2.75
CA PRO A 33 -7.34 14.40 -2.14
C PRO A 33 -7.75 14.24 -0.67
N GLY A 34 -7.24 15.09 0.24
CA GLY A 34 -7.51 14.99 1.68
C GLY A 34 -6.49 14.16 2.47
N THR A 35 -5.68 13.31 1.82
CA THR A 35 -4.66 12.47 2.50
C THR A 35 -3.59 13.30 3.23
N ALA A 36 -3.38 14.54 2.79
CA ALA A 36 -2.40 15.44 3.37
C ALA A 36 -2.75 15.91 4.79
N GLN A 37 -4.05 16.03 5.07
CA GLN A 37 -4.58 16.49 6.36
C GLN A 37 -4.74 15.32 7.34
N ALA A 38 -4.71 14.07 6.85
CA ALA A 38 -4.79 12.90 7.69
C ALA A 38 -3.56 12.78 8.62
N GLY A 39 -3.85 12.48 9.89
CA GLY A 39 -2.82 12.14 10.88
C GLY A 39 -2.06 10.87 10.50
N SER A 40 -0.87 10.67 11.08
CA SER A 40 -0.02 9.52 10.74
C SER A 40 -0.71 8.18 11.04
N THR A 41 -1.45 8.09 12.14
CA THR A 41 -2.18 6.88 12.54
C THR A 41 -3.31 6.55 11.57
N ALA A 42 -4.10 7.55 11.16
CA ALA A 42 -5.16 7.37 10.17
C ALA A 42 -4.57 6.90 8.83
N LEU A 43 -3.49 7.53 8.38
CA LEU A 43 -2.80 7.13 7.15
C LEU A 43 -2.25 5.70 7.21
N ALA A 44 -1.75 5.28 8.38
CA ALA A 44 -1.25 3.92 8.58
C ALA A 44 -2.39 2.89 8.46
N ALA A 45 -3.52 3.16 9.11
CA ALA A 45 -4.71 2.31 9.05
C ALA A 45 -5.29 2.21 7.63
N ASP A 46 -5.42 3.35 6.93
CA ASP A 46 -5.88 3.39 5.54
C ASP A 46 -4.95 2.58 4.62
N LEU A 47 -3.64 2.71 4.83
CA LEU A 47 -2.63 1.97 4.07
C LEU A 47 -2.71 0.46 4.34
N ASP A 48 -2.93 0.04 5.58
CA ASP A 48 -3.09 -1.39 5.94
C ASP A 48 -4.37 -1.98 5.33
N ALA A 49 -5.49 -1.24 5.41
CA ALA A 49 -6.74 -1.67 4.80
C ALA A 49 -6.60 -1.84 3.27
N ALA A 50 -5.94 -0.87 2.61
CA ALA A 50 -5.69 -0.91 1.18
C ALA A 50 -4.77 -2.07 0.78
N LEU A 51 -3.68 -2.29 1.53
CA LEU A 51 -2.75 -3.40 1.30
C LEU A 51 -3.43 -4.75 1.50
N SER A 52 -4.17 -4.93 2.60
CA SER A 52 -4.89 -6.17 2.88
C SER A 52 -5.87 -6.52 1.75
N ARG A 53 -6.59 -5.53 1.22
CA ARG A 53 -7.49 -5.70 0.08
C ARG A 53 -6.73 -6.05 -1.21
N ALA A 54 -5.60 -5.39 -1.46
CA ALA A 54 -4.77 -5.66 -2.63
C ALA A 54 -4.16 -7.07 -2.58
N LEU A 55 -3.62 -7.47 -1.44
CA LEU A 55 -3.02 -8.79 -1.23
C LEU A 55 -4.05 -9.92 -1.40
N ARG A 56 -5.27 -9.77 -0.87
CA ARG A 56 -6.34 -10.75 -1.13
C ARG A 56 -6.61 -10.94 -2.62
N ARG A 57 -6.60 -9.84 -3.37
CA ARG A 57 -6.81 -9.89 -4.82
C ARG A 57 -5.64 -10.56 -5.53
N VAL A 58 -4.41 -10.18 -5.19
CA VAL A 58 -3.19 -10.75 -5.79
C VAL A 58 -3.04 -12.23 -5.43
N SER A 59 -3.40 -12.67 -4.22
CA SER A 59 -3.37 -14.10 -3.89
C SER A 59 -4.41 -14.89 -4.69
N GLY A 60 -5.61 -14.34 -4.92
CA GLY A 60 -6.59 -14.94 -5.82
C GLY A 60 -6.12 -14.95 -7.28
N ASP A 61 -5.52 -13.85 -7.74
CA ASP A 61 -4.97 -13.72 -9.09
C ASP A 61 -3.72 -14.60 -9.29
N ALA A 62 -2.86 -14.77 -8.28
CA ALA A 62 -1.67 -15.62 -8.35
C ALA A 62 -2.06 -17.09 -8.49
N VAL A 63 -3.11 -17.53 -7.77
CA VAL A 63 -3.70 -18.87 -7.98
C VAL A 63 -4.26 -18.98 -9.40
N ALA A 64 -4.91 -17.94 -9.92
CA ALA A 64 -5.44 -17.93 -11.29
C ALA A 64 -4.37 -17.84 -12.39
N VAL A 65 -3.20 -17.25 -12.11
CA VAL A 65 -2.06 -17.19 -13.04
C VAL A 65 -1.28 -18.50 -13.03
N ALA A 66 -1.11 -19.16 -11.87
CA ALA A 66 -0.47 -20.47 -11.79
C ALA A 66 -1.31 -21.59 -12.44
N ALA A 67 -2.62 -21.39 -12.60
CA ALA A 67 -3.53 -22.31 -13.28
C ALA A 67 -3.64 -22.09 -14.79
N ARG A 68 -2.90 -21.15 -15.38
CA ARG A 68 -2.81 -20.89 -16.82
C ARG A 68 -1.46 -21.34 -17.37
#